data_AF-A0A344TSC5-F1
#
_entry.id   AF-A0A344TSC5-F1
#
_cell.length_a   1.000
_cell.length_b   1.000
_cell.length_c   1.000
_cell.angle_alpha   90.00
_cell.angle_beta   90.00
_cell.angle_gamma   90.00
#
_symmetry.space_group_name_H-M   'P 1'
#
loop_
_entity.id
_entity.type
_entity.pdbx_description
1 polymer ?
#
loop_
_entity_poly.entity_id
_entity_poly.type
_entity_poly.pdbx_seq_one_letter_code
_entity_poly.pdbx_strand_id
1 'polypeptide(L)' 'MTKKKTTPPESAEKPRVHKDLDGFDIRINSFGEITSTIDIDKINQFLNKHVDDKKLRSRDDLNENPEE' A
#
# COMPACT_ATOMS: atom_id res chain seq x y z
N MET A 1 17.05 -25.38 36.01
CA MET A 1 15.81 -24.67 35.62
C MET A 1 16.17 -23.61 34.58
N THR A 2 15.97 -23.92 33.31
CA THR A 2 16.37 -23.05 32.19
C THR A 2 15.35 -21.93 32.05
N LYS A 3 15.77 -20.70 32.33
CA LYS A 3 14.93 -19.50 32.22
C LYS A 3 14.52 -19.32 30.76
N LYS A 4 13.22 -19.48 30.47
CA LYS A 4 12.62 -19.19 29.17
C LYS A 4 12.78 -17.69 28.92
N LYS A 5 13.65 -17.31 27.98
CA LYS A 5 13.87 -15.92 27.57
C LYS A 5 12.57 -15.47 26.88
N THR A 6 11.71 -14.76 27.60
CA THR A 6 10.57 -14.05 27.01
C THR A 6 11.14 -12.92 26.17
N THR A 7 11.26 -13.16 24.86
CA THR A 7 11.45 -12.11 23.86
C THR A 7 10.32 -11.09 24.07
N PRO A 8 10.63 -9.79 24.23
CA PRO A 8 9.62 -8.74 24.18
C PRO A 8 8.86 -8.89 22.85
N PRO A 9 7.54 -8.66 22.80
CA PRO A 9 6.84 -8.59 21.52
C PRO A 9 7.58 -7.53 20.71
N GLU A 10 8.15 -7.95 19.58
CA GLU A 10 8.70 -7.08 18.57
C GLU A 10 7.70 -5.95 18.40
N SER A 11 8.05 -4.76 18.89
CA SER A 11 7.21 -3.58 18.80
C SER A 11 6.73 -3.56 17.36
N ALA A 12 5.42 -3.63 17.16
CA ALA A 12 4.80 -3.54 15.84
C ALA A 12 5.10 -2.14 15.31
N GLU A 13 6.33 -1.92 14.86
CA GLU A 13 6.79 -0.69 14.25
C GLU A 13 5.97 -0.57 12.98
N LYS A 14 5.06 0.41 13.01
CA LYS A 14 4.25 0.70 11.84
C LYS A 14 5.19 0.97 10.67
N PRO A 15 4.89 0.45 9.48
CA PRO A 15 5.72 0.70 8.31
C PRO A 15 5.88 2.21 8.11
N ARG A 16 7.09 2.63 7.72
CA ARG A 16 7.34 4.05 7.37
C ARG A 16 6.59 4.37 6.08
N VAL A 17 5.49 5.09 6.22
CA VAL A 17 4.61 5.50 5.13
C VAL A 17 4.70 7.01 4.87
N HIS A 18 4.16 7.45 3.74
CA HIS A 18 4.02 8.88 3.44
C HIS A 18 3.11 9.54 4.48
N LYS A 19 3.28 10.85 4.74
CA LYS A 19 2.46 11.58 5.72
C LYS A 19 0.96 11.47 5.43
N ASP A 20 0.59 11.47 4.15
CA ASP A 20 -0.82 11.36 3.70
C ASP A 20 -1.41 9.95 3.91
N LEU A 21 -0.56 8.96 4.17
CA LEU A 21 -0.92 7.59 4.48
C LEU A 21 -0.62 7.24 5.94
N ASP A 22 -0.48 8.23 6.83
CA ASP A 22 -0.26 7.96 8.25
C ASP A 22 -1.38 7.08 8.82
N GLY A 23 -1.01 6.05 9.59
CA GLY A 23 -1.93 5.04 10.08
C GLY A 23 -2.32 3.95 9.06
N PHE A 24 -1.71 3.92 7.87
CA PHE A 24 -1.84 2.81 6.93
C PHE A 24 -1.20 1.53 7.48
N ASP A 25 -2.00 0.48 7.60
CA ASP A 25 -1.55 -0.86 7.91
C ASP A 25 -2.18 -1.85 6.93
N ILE A 26 -1.44 -2.89 6.55
CA ILE A 26 -1.86 -3.92 5.61
C ILE A 26 -1.42 -5.29 6.13
N ARG A 27 -2.38 -6.21 6.21
CA ARG A 27 -2.13 -7.57 6.70
C ARG A 27 -2.77 -8.59 5.78
N ILE A 28 -2.04 -9.66 5.53
CA ILE A 28 -2.49 -10.79 4.72
C ILE A 28 -2.78 -11.94 5.69
N ASN A 29 -4.00 -12.49 5.62
CA ASN A 29 -4.35 -13.64 6.44
C ASN A 29 -3.92 -14.96 5.77
N SER A 30 -4.04 -16.09 6.47
CA SER A 30 -3.65 -17.40 5.95
C SER A 30 -4.47 -17.87 4.73
N PHE A 31 -5.62 -17.23 4.47
CA PHE A 31 -6.47 -17.48 3.31
C PHE A 31 -6.12 -16.59 2.11
N GLY A 32 -5.14 -15.68 2.26
CA GLY A 32 -4.72 -14.75 1.21
C GLY A 32 -5.61 -13.52 1.08
N GLU A 33 -6.53 -13.29 2.03
CA GLU A 33 -7.33 -12.06 2.06
C GLU A 33 -6.49 -10.91 2.59
N ILE A 34 -6.61 -9.76 1.94
CA ILE A 34 -5.90 -8.53 2.28
C ILE A 34 -6.82 -7.68 3.15
N THR A 35 -6.36 -7.35 4.35
CA THR A 35 -7.03 -6.43 5.27
C THR A 35 -6.20 -5.16 5.36
N SER A 36 -6.83 -4.01 5.12
CA SER A 36 -6.18 -2.71 5.26
C SER A 36 -7.03 -1.79 6.14
N THR A 37 -6.36 -0.85 6.81
CA THR A 37 -7.02 0.19 7.62
C THR A 37 -7.59 1.33 6.78
N ILE A 38 -7.16 1.47 5.53
CA ILE A 38 -7.57 2.56 4.62
C ILE A 38 -8.34 1.98 3.44
N ASP A 39 -9.33 2.72 2.97
CA ASP A 39 -10.11 2.38 1.78
C ASP A 39 -9.24 2.30 0.52
N ILE A 40 -9.55 1.29 -0.31
CA ILE A 40 -8.86 1.02 -1.58
C ILE A 40 -8.92 2.24 -2.50
N ASP A 41 -10.05 2.97 -2.52
CA ASP A 41 -10.22 4.15 -3.37
C ASP A 41 -9.23 5.27 -3.00
N LYS A 42 -8.98 5.47 -1.70
CA LYS A 42 -8.03 6.49 -1.23
C LYS A 42 -6.60 6.10 -1.59
N ILE A 43 -6.27 4.81 -1.52
CA ILE A 43 -4.97 4.28 -1.95
C ILE A 43 -4.79 4.48 -3.46
N ASN A 44 -5.81 4.18 -4.27
CA ASN A 44 -5.76 4.37 -5.71
C ASN A 44 -5.58 5.84 -6.08
N GLN A 45 -6.30 6.76 -5.43
CA GLN A 45 -6.12 8.20 -5.64
C GLN A 45 -4.69 8.66 -5.28
N PHE A 46 -4.14 8.17 -4.17
CA PHE A 46 -2.77 8.46 -3.78
C PHE A 46 -1.77 7.96 -4.84
N LEU A 47 -1.93 6.72 -5.30
CA LEU A 47 -1.07 6.13 -6.32
C LEU A 47 -1.17 6.89 -7.65
N ASN A 48 -2.36 7.20 -8.14
CA ASN A 48 -2.55 7.95 -9.39
C ASN A 48 -1.90 9.36 -9.34
N LYS A 49 -1.82 9.97 -8.15
CA LYS A 49 -1.22 11.29 -7.96
C LYS A 49 0.31 11.26 -7.87
N HIS A 50 0.85 10.25 -7.22
CA HIS A 50 2.28 10.20 -6.84
C HIS A 50 3.11 9.21 -7.64
N VAL A 51 2.48 8.26 -8.32
CA VAL A 51 3.12 7.17 -9.06
C VAL A 51 2.61 7.20 -10.50
N ASP A 52 3.55 7.16 -11.42
CA ASP A 52 3.23 7.04 -12.84
C ASP A 52 2.73 5.62 -13.17
N ASP A 53 1.53 5.52 -13.77
CA ASP A 53 0.91 4.25 -14.11
C ASP A 53 1.61 3.58 -15.29
N LYS A 54 2.49 2.63 -14.95
CA LYS A 54 3.24 1.83 -15.92
C LYS A 54 2.34 1.10 -16.93
N LYS A 55 1.08 0.80 -16.59
CA LYS A 55 0.15 0.13 -17.50
C LYS A 55 -0.34 1.04 -18.63
N LEU A 56 -0.23 2.35 -18.47
CA LEU A 56 -0.62 3.35 -19.47
C LEU A 56 0.53 3.74 -20.40
N ARG A 57 1.78 3.46 -20.00
CA ARG A 57 2.98 3.86 -20.77
C ARG A 57 3.11 3.23 -22.16
N SER A 58 2.50 2.08 -22.38
CA SER A 58 2.57 1.34 -23.66
C SER A 58 1.28 1.46 -24.47
N ARG A 59 0.43 2.44 -24.14
CA ARG A 59 -0.83 2.70 -24.82
C ARG A 59 -0.65 3.94 -25.67
N ASP A 60 -0.22 3.72 -26.91
CA ASP A 60 -0.06 4.80 -27.90
C ASP A 60 -1.42 5.44 -28.25
N ASP A 61 -2.50 4.67 -28.13
CA ASP A 61 -3.90 5.06 -28.33
C ASP A 61 -4.44 6.08 -27.32
N LEU A 62 -3.81 6.22 -26.16
CA LEU A 62 -4.21 7.20 -25.13
C LEU A 62 -3.44 8.52 -25.21
N ASN A 63 -2.37 8.59 -26.02
CA ASN A 63 -1.58 9.80 -26.23
C ASN A 63 -2.12 10.66 -27.39
N GLU A 64 -3.09 10.17 -28.17
CA GLU A 64 -3.81 10.98 -29.15
C GLU A 64 -4.92 11.75 -28.42
N ASN A 65 -4.71 13.06 -28.27
CA ASN A 65 -5.75 14.01 -27.84
C ASN A 65 -7.07 13.71 -28.57
N PRO A 66 -8.13 13.25 -27.90
CA PRO A 66 -9.45 13.46 -28.45
C PRO A 66 -9.73 14.96 -28.30
N GLU A 67 -10.25 15.58 -29.36
CA GLU A 67 -10.65 17.00 -29.47
C GLU A 67 -9.67 17.91 -30.22
N GLU A 68 -9.76 17.84 -31.56
CA GLU A 68 -9.90 19.04 -32.40
C GLU A 68 -11.38 19.23 -32.77
#